data_AF-A0A1F8QY96-F1
#
_entry.id   AF-A0A1F8QY96-F1
#
_cell.length_a   1.000
_cell.length_b   1.000
_cell.length_c   1.000
_cell.angle_alpha   90.00
_cell.angle_beta   90.00
_cell.angle_gamma   90.00
#
_symmetry.space_group_name_H-M   'P 1'
#
loop_
_entity.id
_entity.type
_entity.pdbx_description
1 polymer ?
#
loop_
_entity_poly.entity_id
_entity_poly.type
_entity_poly.pdbx_seq_one_letter_code
_entity_poly.pdbx_strand_id
1 'polypeptide(L)'
;MAILQSPRQFPLLLAFSALLWASAATVNYLVMLGFEMRLSWAAAAFVLCVAALGVSVPSSPGYIGVYHAAVVAGLAVFGVSGAEAVAYALVLHAVNYAVLIVLGVFSLWRESLSLVDVQREVAHPNLVSAHPPMPEIKNLRQNR
;
A
#
# COMPACT_ATOMS: atom_id res chain seq x y z
N MET A 1 14.44 -1.99 -16.33
CA MET A 1 14.97 -1.50 -15.04
C MET A 1 16.00 -0.39 -15.28
N ALA A 2 15.56 0.84 -15.58
CA ALA A 2 16.47 1.98 -15.86
C ALA A 2 16.64 2.95 -14.68
N ILE A 3 15.89 2.75 -13.58
CA ILE A 3 15.87 3.66 -12.42
C ILE A 3 17.13 3.54 -11.52
N LEU A 4 17.83 2.40 -11.55
CA LEU A 4 19.05 2.20 -10.75
C LEU A 4 20.30 2.87 -11.35
N GLN A 5 20.21 3.53 -12.51
CA GLN A 5 21.40 4.08 -13.20
C GLN A 5 21.71 5.55 -12.87
N SER A 6 20.91 6.21 -12.03
CA SER A 6 21.19 7.59 -11.64
C SER A 6 21.51 7.69 -10.13
N PRO A 7 22.78 7.84 -9.73
CA PRO A 7 23.18 7.90 -8.31
C PRO A 7 22.56 9.10 -7.56
N ARG A 8 22.02 10.07 -8.30
CA ARG A 8 21.30 11.22 -7.75
C ARG A 8 19.88 10.92 -7.28
N GLN A 9 19.23 9.86 -7.76
CA GLN A 9 17.87 9.49 -7.35
C GLN A 9 17.83 8.59 -6.12
N PHE A 10 18.94 7.92 -5.80
CA PHE A 10 19.07 7.04 -4.63
C PHE A 10 18.73 7.71 -3.29
N PRO A 11 19.28 8.90 -2.93
CA PRO A 11 18.95 9.55 -1.67
C PRO A 11 17.49 9.98 -1.59
N LEU A 12 16.89 10.37 -2.72
CA LEU A 12 15.48 10.76 -2.79
C LEU A 12 14.57 9.54 -2.52
N LEU A 13 14.87 8.40 -3.13
CA LEU A 13 14.15 7.14 -2.88
C LEU A 13 14.24 6.71 -1.41
N LEU A 14 15.43 6.80 -0.81
CA LEU A 14 15.62 6.51 0.61
C LEU A 14 14.81 7.46 1.49
N ALA A 15 14.78 8.76 1.17
CA ALA A 15 13.99 9.74 1.90
C ALA A 15 12.48 9.45 1.81
N PHE A 16 11.96 9.14 0.62
CA PHE A 16 10.56 8.74 0.46
C PHE A 16 10.24 7.45 1.22
N SER A 17 11.12 6.46 1.17
CA SER A 17 10.96 5.22 1.93
C SER A 17 10.93 5.51 3.44
N ALA A 18 11.90 6.26 3.96
CA ALA A 18 11.94 6.63 5.37
C ALA A 18 10.69 7.40 5.80
N LEU A 19 10.18 8.31 4.95
CA LEU A 19 8.95 9.04 5.21
C LEU A 19 7.72 8.11 5.24
N LEU A 20 7.63 7.13 4.34
CA LEU A 20 6.57 6.12 4.35
C LEU A 20 6.61 5.30 5.64
N TRP A 21 7.78 4.78 6.04
CA TRP A 21 7.93 4.04 7.28
C TRP A 21 7.63 4.89 8.52
N ALA A 22 8.07 6.16 8.55
CA ALA A 22 7.76 7.08 9.64
C ALA A 22 6.25 7.39 9.74
N SER A 23 5.58 7.54 8.60
CA SER A 23 4.12 7.75 8.56
C SER A 23 3.37 6.52 9.09
N ALA A 24 3.77 5.31 8.68
CA ALA A 24 3.18 4.06 9.15
C ALA A 24 3.44 3.83 10.65
N ALA A 25 4.63 4.18 11.14
CA ALA A 25 4.96 4.11 12.56
C ALA A 25 4.13 5.12 13.37
N THR A 26 3.91 6.32 12.81
CA THR A 26 3.02 7.31 13.41
C THR A 26 1.58 6.82 13.50
N VAL A 27 1.04 6.17 12.46
CA VAL A 27 -0.30 5.56 12.51
C VAL A 27 -0.37 4.49 13.61
N ASN A 28 0.61 3.59 13.69
CA ASN A 28 0.69 2.59 14.77
C ASN A 28 0.69 3.27 16.15
N TYR A 29 1.54 4.28 16.32
CA TYR A 29 1.65 5.00 17.58
C TYR A 29 0.35 5.71 17.97
N LEU A 30 -0.34 6.35 17.03
CA LEU A 30 -1.62 7.01 17.29
C LEU A 30 -2.72 6.01 17.68
N VAL A 31 -2.76 4.83 17.04
CA VAL A 31 -3.68 3.76 17.46
C VAL A 31 -3.30 3.26 18.86
N MET A 32 -2.00 3.11 19.18
CA MET A 32 -1.57 2.71 20.53
C MET A 32 -2.05 3.71 21.59
N LEU A 33 -1.92 5.02 21.30
CA LEU A 33 -2.44 6.08 22.18
C LEU A 33 -3.97 5.99 22.35
N GLY A 34 -4.71 5.64 21.29
CA GLY A 34 -6.16 5.45 21.35
C GLY A 34 -6.59 4.25 22.21
N PHE A 35 -5.71 3.26 22.39
CA PHE A 35 -5.90 2.13 23.31
C PHE A 35 -5.30 2.40 24.71
N GLU A 36 -4.86 3.63 24.98
CA GLU A 36 -4.17 4.01 26.23
C GLU A 36 -2.88 3.21 26.50
N MET A 37 -2.32 2.58 25.47
CA MET A 37 -1.04 1.87 25.55
C MET A 37 0.09 2.90 25.68
N ARG A 38 0.64 3.04 26.89
CA ARG A 38 1.77 3.95 27.19
C ARG A 38 3.12 3.40 26.72
N LEU A 39 3.18 2.97 25.45
CA LEU A 39 4.39 2.47 24.81
C LEU A 39 5.15 3.60 24.12
N SER A 40 6.43 3.38 23.83
CA SER A 40 7.26 4.36 23.14
C SER A 40 7.00 4.33 21.62
N TRP A 41 7.38 5.40 20.93
CA TRP A 41 7.34 5.42 19.46
C TRP A 41 8.21 4.30 18.85
N ALA A 42 9.32 3.92 19.51
CA ALA A 42 10.14 2.80 19.10
C ALA A 42 9.40 1.45 19.19
N ALA A 43 8.50 1.28 20.16
CA ALA A 43 7.64 0.09 20.24
C ALA A 43 6.65 0.05 19.05
N ALA A 44 6.07 1.18 18.67
CA ALA A 44 5.22 1.28 17.49
C ALA A 44 5.98 0.92 16.20
N ALA A 45 7.20 1.44 16.03
CA ALA A 45 8.06 1.10 14.91
C ALA A 45 8.46 -0.39 14.90
N PHE A 46 8.71 -0.98 16.07
CA PHE A 46 9.00 -2.40 16.19
C PHE A 46 7.80 -3.26 15.76
N VAL A 47 6.61 -2.97 16.28
CA VAL A 47 5.37 -3.69 15.91
C VAL A 47 5.10 -3.57 14.41
N LEU A 48 5.32 -2.38 13.83
CA LEU A 48 5.25 -2.18 12.39
C LEU A 48 6.21 -3.10 11.62
N CYS A 49 7.47 -3.21 12.04
CA CYS A 49 8.44 -4.09 11.41
C CYS A 49 8.03 -5.56 11.51
N VAL A 50 7.55 -6.02 12.67
CA VAL A 50 7.07 -7.39 12.85
C VAL A 50 5.85 -7.67 11.96
N ALA A 51 4.91 -6.72 11.89
CA ALA A 51 3.75 -6.81 11.00
C ALA A 51 4.17 -6.87 9.52
N ALA A 52 5.15 -6.06 9.11
CA ALA A 52 5.70 -6.05 7.76
C ALA A 52 6.32 -7.41 7.38
N LEU A 53 7.02 -8.05 8.32
CA LEU A 53 7.53 -9.41 8.13
C LEU A 53 6.37 -10.42 8.02
N GLY A 54 5.32 -10.27 8.82
CA GLY A 54 4.12 -11.11 8.73
C GLY A 54 3.46 -11.05 7.35
N VAL A 55 3.22 -9.84 6.82
CA VAL A 55 2.59 -9.68 5.49
C VAL A 55 3.51 -10.05 4.33
N SER A 56 4.82 -10.18 4.56
CA SER A 56 5.73 -10.70 3.53
C SER A 56 5.44 -12.15 3.15
N VAL A 57 4.69 -12.89 3.99
CA VAL A 57 4.22 -14.25 3.72
C VAL A 57 2.85 -14.20 3.00
N PRO A 58 2.78 -14.44 1.68
CA PRO A 58 1.51 -14.45 0.95
C PRO A 58 0.71 -15.69 1.33
N SER A 59 -0.27 -15.54 2.21
CA SER A 59 -0.91 -16.67 2.91
C SER A 59 -2.44 -16.59 2.93
N SER A 60 -3.03 -15.38 2.88
CA SER A 60 -4.48 -15.19 2.89
C SER A 60 -4.90 -13.94 2.11
N PRO A 61 -6.12 -13.91 1.52
CA PRO A 61 -6.69 -12.69 0.97
C PRO A 61 -6.69 -11.58 2.02
N GLY A 62 -6.07 -10.45 1.67
CA GLY A 62 -5.95 -9.29 2.54
C GLY A 62 -5.09 -9.47 3.79
N TYR A 63 -4.30 -10.53 3.90
CA TYR A 63 -3.42 -10.79 5.06
C TYR A 63 -4.13 -10.96 6.40
N ILE A 64 -5.44 -11.28 6.37
CA ILE A 64 -6.22 -11.58 7.58
C ILE A 64 -5.61 -12.81 8.27
N GLY A 65 -5.55 -12.80 9.60
CA GLY A 65 -4.87 -13.83 10.38
C GLY A 65 -3.37 -13.56 10.53
N VAL A 66 -2.57 -13.64 9.46
CA VAL A 66 -1.10 -13.53 9.56
C VAL A 66 -0.65 -12.14 10.01
N TYR A 67 -1.30 -11.08 9.53
CA TYR A 67 -1.09 -9.74 10.05
C TYR A 67 -1.40 -9.64 11.55
N HIS A 68 -2.53 -10.21 11.97
CA HIS A 68 -3.01 -10.10 13.35
C HIS A 68 -2.08 -10.87 14.30
N ALA A 69 -1.67 -12.07 13.91
CA ALA A 69 -0.72 -12.87 14.64
C ALA A 69 0.63 -12.15 14.80
N ALA A 70 1.13 -11.52 13.74
CA ALA A 70 2.38 -10.76 13.77
C ALA A 70 2.29 -9.54 14.70
N VAL A 71 1.21 -8.76 14.62
CA VAL A 71 1.00 -7.60 15.51
C VAL A 71 0.89 -8.03 16.98
N VAL A 72 0.10 -9.07 17.26
CA VAL A 72 -0.04 -9.61 18.63
C VAL A 72 1.31 -10.12 19.15
N ALA A 73 2.08 -10.83 18.33
CA ALA A 73 3.42 -11.28 18.70
C ALA A 73 4.39 -10.10 18.95
N GLY A 74 4.33 -9.05 18.14
CA GLY A 74 5.14 -7.84 18.34
C GLY A 74 4.79 -7.11 19.63
N LEU A 75 3.51 -7.00 19.95
CA LEU A 75 3.02 -6.39 21.19
C LEU A 75 3.37 -7.21 22.45
N ALA A 76 3.39 -8.53 22.34
CA ALA A 76 3.74 -9.42 23.45
C ALA A 76 5.15 -9.15 24.00
N VAL A 77 6.08 -8.69 23.15
CA VAL A 77 7.44 -8.27 23.58
C VAL A 77 7.39 -7.11 24.58
N PHE A 78 6.36 -6.28 24.52
CA PHE A 78 6.15 -5.14 25.42
C PHE A 78 5.14 -5.45 26.54
N GLY A 79 4.77 -6.72 26.73
CA GLY A 79 3.84 -7.16 27.78
C GLY A 79 2.35 -6.95 27.45
N VAL A 80 2.01 -6.52 26.23
CA VAL A 80 0.62 -6.35 25.78
C VAL A 80 0.17 -7.64 25.11
N SER A 81 -0.86 -8.31 25.65
CA SER A 81 -1.32 -9.61 25.16
C SER A 81 -2.83 -9.81 25.34
N GLY A 82 -3.34 -10.95 24.89
CA GLY A 82 -4.75 -11.31 25.06
C GLY A 82 -5.69 -10.43 24.25
N ALA A 83 -6.86 -10.11 24.83
CA ALA A 83 -7.94 -9.40 24.15
C ALA A 83 -7.54 -8.00 23.67
N GLU A 84 -6.71 -7.29 24.45
CA GLU A 84 -6.25 -5.93 24.14
C GLU A 84 -5.37 -5.92 22.89
N ALA A 85 -4.39 -6.83 22.80
CA ALA A 85 -3.52 -6.96 21.63
C ALA A 85 -4.29 -7.33 20.36
N VAL A 86 -5.29 -8.21 20.48
CA VAL A 86 -6.15 -8.62 19.36
C VAL A 86 -7.02 -7.45 18.89
N ALA A 87 -7.62 -6.70 19.82
CA ALA A 87 -8.43 -5.53 19.51
C ALA A 87 -7.61 -4.44 18.82
N TYR A 88 -6.39 -4.18 19.33
CA TYR A 88 -5.44 -3.27 18.67
C TYR A 88 -5.11 -3.73 17.25
N ALA A 89 -4.77 -5.01 17.07
CA ALA A 89 -4.42 -5.56 15.76
C ALA A 89 -5.57 -5.40 14.75
N LEU A 90 -6.81 -5.66 15.19
CA LEU A 90 -8.01 -5.52 14.36
C LEU A 90 -8.24 -4.06 13.95
N VAL A 91 -8.20 -3.14 14.91
CA VAL A 91 -8.40 -1.70 14.63
C VAL A 91 -7.30 -1.17 13.74
N LEU A 92 -6.05 -1.51 14.01
CA LEU A 92 -4.92 -1.08 13.18
C LEU A 92 -5.04 -1.60 11.75
N HIS A 93 -5.44 -2.87 11.56
CA HIS A 93 -5.68 -3.44 10.24
C HIS A 93 -6.82 -2.68 9.52
N ALA A 94 -7.93 -2.41 10.22
CA ALA A 94 -9.05 -1.67 9.66
C ALA A 94 -8.66 -0.24 9.26
N VAL A 95 -7.89 0.47 10.10
CA VAL A 95 -7.38 1.82 9.81
C VAL A 95 -6.51 1.82 8.55
N ASN A 96 -5.61 0.85 8.42
CA ASN A 96 -4.75 0.72 7.24
C ASN A 96 -5.58 0.53 5.96
N TYR A 97 -6.58 -0.35 5.99
CA TYR A 97 -7.47 -0.55 4.84
C TYR A 97 -8.35 0.67 4.57
N ALA A 98 -8.86 1.33 5.60
CA ALA A 98 -9.67 2.54 5.44
C ALA A 98 -8.90 3.64 4.70
N VAL A 99 -7.63 3.89 5.08
CA VAL A 99 -6.77 4.86 4.39
C VAL A 99 -6.56 4.47 2.93
N LEU A 100 -6.23 3.20 2.65
CA LEU A 100 -6.03 2.72 1.29
C LEU A 100 -7.30 2.82 0.44
N ILE A 101 -8.45 2.46 0.99
CA ILE A 101 -9.75 2.52 0.32
C ILE A 101 -10.11 3.98 0.02
N VAL A 102 -9.97 4.89 1.00
CA VAL A 102 -10.26 6.31 0.81
C VAL A 102 -9.39 6.90 -0.28
N LEU A 103 -8.09 6.62 -0.28
CA LEU A 103 -7.17 7.09 -1.32
C LEU A 103 -7.52 6.50 -2.69
N GLY A 104 -7.83 5.20 -2.75
CA GLY A 104 -8.24 4.54 -4.00
C GLY A 104 -9.53 5.13 -4.58
N VAL A 105 -10.56 5.28 -3.77
CA VAL A 105 -11.84 5.89 -4.17
C VAL A 105 -11.64 7.34 -4.59
N PHE A 106 -10.84 8.11 -3.86
CA PHE A 106 -10.52 9.49 -4.20
C PHE A 106 -9.81 9.60 -5.56
N SER A 107 -8.86 8.72 -5.84
CA SER A 107 -8.17 8.67 -7.13
C SER A 107 -9.11 8.33 -8.28
N LEU A 108 -9.98 7.32 -8.11
CA LEU A 108 -11.00 6.97 -9.12
C LEU A 108 -11.95 8.13 -9.41
N TRP A 109 -12.40 8.81 -8.35
CA TRP A 109 -13.27 9.98 -8.49
C TRP A 109 -12.58 11.12 -9.24
N ARG A 110 -11.29 11.38 -8.97
CA ARG A 110 -10.53 12.42 -9.65
C ARG A 110 -10.28 12.13 -11.13
N GLU A 111 -10.14 10.86 -11.50
CA GLU A 111 -9.86 10.44 -12.87
C GLU A 111 -11.15 10.11 -13.66
N SER A 112 -12.33 10.25 -13.03
CA SER A 112 -13.65 9.89 -13.59
C SER A 112 -13.71 8.44 -14.08
N LEU A 113 -12.92 7.55 -13.48
CA LEU A 113 -12.86 6.14 -13.82
C LEU A 113 -13.89 5.35 -13.01
N SER A 114 -14.60 4.44 -13.69
CA SER A 114 -15.44 3.45 -13.01
C SER A 114 -14.61 2.24 -12.60
N LEU A 115 -14.99 1.60 -11.49
CA LEU A 115 -14.43 0.29 -11.10
C LEU A 115 -14.58 -0.76 -12.21
N VAL A 116 -15.63 -0.66 -13.02
CA VAL A 116 -15.87 -1.54 -14.17
C VAL A 116 -14.83 -1.35 -15.27
N ASP A 117 -14.38 -0.11 -15.50
CA ASP A 117 -13.38 0.20 -16.52
C ASP A 117 -12.01 -0.34 -16.11
N VAL A 118 -11.65 -0.17 -14.83
CA VAL A 118 -10.43 -0.75 -14.26
C VAL A 118 -10.45 -2.28 -14.33
N GLN A 119 -11.59 -2.91 -14.03
CA GLN A 119 -11.73 -4.38 -14.13
C GLN A 119 -11.63 -4.87 -15.57
N ARG A 120 -12.22 -4.16 -16.55
CA ARG A 120 -12.12 -4.50 -17.98
C ARG A 120 -10.69 -4.42 -18.48
N GLU A 121 -9.95 -3.40 -18.07
CA GLU A 121 -8.55 -3.23 -18.46
C GLU A 121 -7.66 -4.36 -17.91
N VAL A 122 -7.85 -4.72 -16.63
CA VAL A 122 -7.11 -5.84 -16.01
C VAL A 122 -7.47 -7.19 -16.66
N ALA A 123 -8.72 -7.38 -17.09
CA ALA A 123 -9.18 -8.60 -17.77
C ALA A 123 -8.73 -8.69 -19.24
N HIS A 124 -8.51 -7.55 -19.92
CA HIS A 124 -8.12 -7.49 -21.33
C HIS A 124 -6.97 -6.51 -21.58
N PRO A 125 -5.74 -6.81 -21.13
CA PRO A 125 -4.58 -5.90 -21.19
C PRO A 125 -4.08 -5.56 -22.61
N ASN A 126 -4.66 -6.14 -23.67
CA ASN A 126 -4.20 -5.99 -25.06
C ASN A 126 -5.05 -5.01 -25.91
N LEU A 127 -6.08 -4.37 -25.35
CA LEU A 127 -6.98 -3.51 -26.14
C LEU A 127 -6.50 -2.05 -26.23
N VAL A 128 -5.74 -1.55 -25.25
CA VAL A 128 -5.22 -0.16 -25.24
C VAL A 128 -3.94 0.01 -26.08
N SER A 129 -3.15 -1.05 -26.28
CA SER A 129 -1.97 -1.02 -27.16
C SER A 129 -2.31 -1.11 -28.65
N ALA A 130 -3.57 -1.40 -28.98
CA ALA A 130 -4.10 -1.27 -30.34
C ALA A 130 -4.40 0.20 -30.65
N HIS A 131 -3.37 1.05 -30.62
CA HIS A 131 -3.44 2.29 -31.39
C HIS A 131 -3.72 1.87 -32.84
N PRO A 132 -4.83 2.28 -33.47
CA PRO A 132 -5.06 1.96 -34.87
C PRO A 132 -3.84 2.42 -35.67
N PRO A 133 -3.27 1.58 -36.56
CA PRO A 133 -2.12 2.00 -37.37
C PRO A 133 -2.48 3.32 -38.05
N MET A 134 -1.58 4.31 -37.92
CA MET A 134 -1.76 5.61 -38.56
C MET A 134 -2.12 5.36 -40.04
N PRO A 135 -3.20 5.98 -40.57
CA PRO A 135 -3.57 5.77 -41.96
C PRO A 135 -2.36 6.08 -42.85
N GLU A 136 -1.94 5.08 -43.62
CA GLU A 136 -0.76 5.15 -44.48
C GLU A 136 -0.95 6.34 -45.43
N ILE A 137 -0.15 7.40 -45.25
CA ILE A 137 -0.18 8.63 -46.06
C ILE A 137 0.44 8.34 -47.44
N LYS A 138 -0.07 7.34 -48.15
CA LYS A 138 0.40 6.95 -49.48
C LYS A 138 -0.48 7.50 -50.60
N ASN A 139 -1.71 7.90 -50.29
CA ASN A 139 -2.69 8.31 -51.30
C ASN A 139 -2.81 9.83 -51.54
N LEU A 140 -2.03 10.68 -50.84
CA LEU A 140 -2.08 12.14 -51.03
C LEU A 140 -1.15 12.69 -52.12
N ARG A 141 -0.31 11.84 -52.75
CA ARG A 141 0.61 12.27 -53.82
C ARG A 141 0.25 11.77 -55.22
N GLN A 142 -0.83 11.00 -55.38
CA GLN A 142 -1.18 10.38 -56.65
C GLN A 142 -2.30 11.11 -57.41
N ASN A 143 -2.80 12.23 -56.88
CA ASN A 143 -3.87 13.03 -57.49
C ASN A 143 -3.49 14.52 -57.64
N ARG A 144 -2.22 14.80 -57.96
CA ARG A 144 -1.75 16.12 -58.39
C ARG A 144 -1.05 16.01 -59.73
#